data_AF-A0A9X4CJS5-F1
#
_entry.id   AF-A0A9X4CJS5-F1
#
_cell.length_a   1.000
_cell.length_b   1.000
_cell.length_c   1.000
_cell.angle_alpha   90.00
_cell.angle_beta   90.00
_cell.angle_gamma   90.00
#
_symmetry.space_group_name_H-M   'P 1'
#
loop_
_entity.id
_entity.type
_entity.pdbx_description
1 polymer ?
#
loop_
_entity_poly.entity_id
_entity_poly.type
_entity_poly.pdbx_seq_one_letter_code
_entity_poly.pdbx_strand_id
1 'polypeptide(L)'
;MIHVSWIDRGSEATQPPNPDYLDGVDLDLMRGANPFCETPLPYPAERCGYYTIVCDVCGFTAMITTAGRPDDPPSIKLPCKLEPVKWR
;
A
#
# COMPACT_ATOMS: atom_id res chain seq x y z
N MET A 1 -10.41 7.63 8.38
CA MET A 1 -9.14 7.00 8.81
C MET A 1 -8.57 6.27 7.58
N ILE A 2 -7.35 5.74 7.61
CA ILE A 2 -6.91 4.79 6.58
C ILE A 2 -6.88 3.41 7.22
N HIS A 3 -7.58 2.46 6.61
CA HIS A 3 -7.54 1.05 6.97
C HIS A 3 -6.61 0.31 6.03
N VAL A 4 -5.69 -0.48 6.61
CA VAL A 4 -4.78 -1.35 5.88
C VAL A 4 -5.01 -2.77 6.39
N SER A 5 -5.33 -3.69 5.49
CA SER A 5 -5.45 -5.11 5.78
C SER A 5 -4.55 -5.90 4.84
N TRP A 6 -3.80 -6.87 5.36
CA TRP A 6 -2.97 -7.74 4.54
C TRP A 6 -3.67 -9.08 4.32
N ILE A 7 -3.63 -9.57 3.08
CA ILE A 7 -4.23 -10.83 2.67
C ILE A 7 -3.14 -11.77 2.19
N ASP A 8 -2.95 -12.85 2.94
CA ASP A 8 -2.02 -13.93 2.66
C ASP A 8 -2.44 -14.73 1.41
N ARG A 9 -1.47 -15.03 0.54
CA ARG A 9 -1.65 -15.91 -0.63
C ARG A 9 -0.94 -17.25 -0.52
N GLY A 10 -0.28 -17.52 0.59
CA GLY A 10 0.28 -18.82 0.95
C GLY A 10 1.51 -19.23 0.15
N SER A 11 2.24 -18.28 -0.42
CA SER A 11 3.45 -18.55 -1.20
C SER A 11 4.61 -17.68 -0.74
N GLU A 12 5.83 -18.20 -0.90
CA GLU A 12 7.07 -17.48 -0.60
C GLU A 12 7.66 -16.88 -1.88
N ALA A 13 8.45 -15.81 -1.73
CA ALA A 13 9.19 -15.24 -2.84
C ALA A 13 10.25 -16.23 -3.35
N THR A 14 10.31 -16.42 -4.67
CA THR A 14 11.34 -17.25 -5.32
C THR A 14 12.45 -16.43 -5.98
N GLN A 15 12.21 -15.14 -6.18
CA GLN A 15 13.15 -14.22 -6.85
C GLN A 15 13.87 -13.35 -5.82
N PRO A 16 15.15 -13.00 -6.06
CA PRO A 16 15.88 -12.09 -5.18
C PRO A 16 15.21 -10.70 -5.13
N PRO A 17 15.38 -9.93 -4.03
CA PRO A 17 14.93 -8.55 -3.95
C PRO A 17 15.50 -7.70 -5.09
N ASN A 18 14.78 -6.65 -5.47
CA ASN A 18 15.26 -5.70 -6.46
C ASN A 18 16.51 -4.97 -5.95
N PRO A 19 17.66 -5.05 -6.65
CA PRO A 19 18.90 -4.41 -6.21
C PRO A 19 18.83 -2.88 -6.19
N ASP A 20 17.90 -2.27 -6.94
CA ASP A 20 17.73 -0.81 -6.98
C ASP A 20 16.92 -0.28 -5.78
N TYR A 21 16.24 -1.16 -5.03
CA TYR A 21 15.34 -0.80 -3.93
C TYR A 21 15.56 -1.75 -2.74
N LEU A 22 16.77 -1.75 -2.18
CA LEU A 22 17.17 -2.69 -1.12
C LEU A 22 16.29 -2.65 0.13
N ASP A 23 15.71 -1.48 0.44
CA ASP A 23 14.85 -1.24 1.60
C ASP A 23 13.43 -0.79 1.19
N GLY A 24 13.03 -1.13 -0.05
CA GLY A 24 11.74 -0.79 -0.62
C GLY A 24 11.66 0.63 -1.17
N VAL A 25 10.46 1.01 -1.62
CA VAL A 25 10.16 2.35 -2.14
C VAL A 25 8.76 2.78 -1.71
N ASP A 26 8.64 4.03 -1.24
CA ASP A 26 7.34 4.61 -0.92
C ASP A 26 6.47 4.69 -2.19
N LEU A 27 5.28 4.11 -2.13
CA LEU A 27 4.36 4.16 -3.26
C LEU A 27 3.64 5.51 -3.31
N ASP A 28 3.85 6.24 -4.40
CA ASP A 28 3.13 7.48 -4.68
C ASP A 28 2.01 7.26 -5.72
N LEU A 29 0.76 7.20 -5.26
CA LEU A 29 -0.42 7.13 -6.12
C LEU A 29 -1.07 8.50 -6.34
N MET A 30 -0.51 9.60 -5.81
CA MET A 30 -1.13 10.92 -5.87
C MET A 30 -1.28 11.42 -7.30
N ARG A 31 -0.31 11.12 -8.19
CA ARG A 31 -0.23 11.68 -9.55
C ARG A 31 -0.38 13.21 -9.57
N GLY A 32 0.20 13.89 -8.58
CA GLY A 32 0.10 15.35 -8.41
C GLY A 32 -1.16 15.85 -7.72
N ALA A 33 -2.02 14.96 -7.19
CA ALA A 33 -3.19 15.35 -6.40
C ALA A 33 -2.79 16.01 -5.07
N ASN A 34 -3.55 17.03 -4.69
CA ASN A 34 -3.47 17.70 -3.40
C ASN A 34 -4.91 18.09 -3.01
N PRO A 35 -5.44 17.67 -1.84
CA PRO A 35 -4.76 16.99 -0.73
C PRO A 35 -4.50 15.50 -0.96
N PHE A 36 -3.65 14.93 -0.10
CA PHE A 36 -3.31 13.51 -0.06
C PHE A 36 -3.37 12.97 1.36
N CYS A 37 -3.45 11.64 1.48
CA CYS A 37 -3.25 10.93 2.73
C CYS A 37 -2.04 10.00 2.59
N GLU A 38 -1.39 9.70 3.71
CA GLU A 38 -0.22 8.83 3.78
C GLU A 38 -0.40 7.85 4.93
N THR A 39 0.03 6.61 4.74
CA THR A 39 0.04 5.59 5.79
C THR A 39 1.24 4.66 5.64
N PRO A 40 1.87 4.23 6.75
CA PRO A 40 2.80 3.12 6.71
C PRO A 40 2.07 1.82 6.37
N LEU A 41 2.81 0.88 5.79
CA LEU A 41 2.39 -0.50 5.58
C LEU A 41 3.19 -1.40 6.54
N PRO A 42 2.63 -2.54 6.99
CA PRO A 42 3.45 -3.59 7.59
C PRO A 42 4.64 -3.90 6.66
N TYR A 43 5.84 -3.90 7.22
CA TYR A 43 7.05 -3.98 6.42
C TYR A 43 8.15 -4.80 7.13
N PRO A 44 8.81 -5.73 6.41
CA PRO A 44 8.37 -6.29 5.12
C PRO A 44 7.00 -6.94 5.24
N ALA A 45 6.35 -7.24 4.11
CA ALA A 45 5.22 -8.17 4.18
C ALA A 45 5.72 -9.52 4.69
N GLU A 46 4.82 -10.32 5.28
CA GLU A 46 5.23 -11.61 5.84
C GLU A 46 5.69 -12.59 4.74
N ARG A 47 5.00 -12.58 3.58
CA ARG A 47 5.24 -13.43 2.40
C ARG A 47 4.45 -12.89 1.19
N CYS A 48 4.31 -13.66 0.12
CA CYS A 48 3.52 -13.24 -1.05
C CYS A 48 2.06 -13.02 -0.68
N GLY A 49 1.54 -11.83 -1.00
CA GLY A 49 0.21 -11.40 -0.59
C GLY A 49 -0.22 -10.10 -1.24
N TYR A 50 -1.23 -9.46 -0.67
CA TYR A 50 -1.56 -8.08 -1.02
C TYR A 50 -2.17 -7.30 0.13
N TYR A 51 -1.86 -6.01 0.21
CA TYR A 51 -2.57 -5.06 1.05
C TYR A 51 -3.85 -4.60 0.37
N THR A 52 -4.95 -4.56 1.10
CA THR A 52 -6.15 -3.77 0.77
C THR A 52 -6.16 -2.52 1.61
N ILE A 53 -6.27 -1.37 0.96
CA ILE A 53 -6.20 -0.06 1.62
C ILE A 53 -7.47 0.72 1.30
N VAL A 54 -8.08 1.30 2.34
CA VAL A 54 -9.33 2.07 2.25
C VAL A 54 -9.18 3.37 3.04
N CYS A 55 -9.45 4.51 2.42
CA CYS A 55 -9.56 5.80 3.09
C CYS A 55 -11.03 6.11 3.39
N ASP A 56 -11.45 6.19 4.66
CA ASP A 56 -12.87 6.48 4.98
C ASP A 56 -13.28 7.92 4.70
N VAL A 57 -12.29 8.82 4.54
CA VAL A 57 -12.58 10.22 4.25
C VAL A 57 -13.06 10.32 2.80
N CYS A 58 -12.23 9.92 1.84
CA CYS A 58 -12.54 10.10 0.42
C CYS A 58 -13.04 8.82 -0.28
N GLY A 59 -13.13 7.70 0.43
CA GLY A 59 -13.46 6.37 -0.09
C GLY A 59 -12.48 5.81 -1.11
N PHE A 60 -11.30 6.42 -1.29
CA PHE A 60 -10.29 5.89 -2.19
C PHE A 60 -9.82 4.52 -1.72
N THR A 61 -9.71 3.58 -2.66
CA THR A 61 -9.23 2.22 -2.40
C THR A 61 -8.03 1.88 -3.28
N ALA A 62 -7.10 1.13 -2.73
CA ALA A 62 -5.93 0.63 -3.44
C ALA A 62 -5.66 -0.83 -3.04
N MET A 63 -5.06 -1.57 -3.96
CA MET A 63 -4.54 -2.91 -3.71
C MET A 63 -3.07 -2.95 -4.13
N ILE A 64 -2.20 -3.37 -3.23
CA ILE A 64 -0.75 -3.47 -3.46
C ILE A 64 -0.34 -4.91 -3.28
N THR A 65 0.24 -5.51 -4.30
CA THR A 65 0.84 -6.85 -4.21
C THR A 65 2.22 -6.79 -3.57
N THR A 66 2.51 -7.75 -2.70
CA THR A 66 3.79 -7.87 -1.98
C THR A 66 4.39 -9.25 -2.17
N ALA A 67 5.71 -9.36 -2.06
CA ALA A 67 6.43 -10.62 -2.15
C ALA A 67 6.94 -11.14 -0.79
N GLY A 68 6.88 -10.32 0.26
CA GLY A 68 7.50 -10.60 1.57
C GLY A 68 9.00 -10.40 1.56
N ARG A 69 9.47 -9.36 0.87
CA ARG A 69 10.89 -9.09 0.65
C ARG A 69 11.27 -7.68 1.15
N PRO A 70 12.56 -7.42 1.43
CA PRO A 70 13.02 -6.07 1.78
C PRO A 70 12.71 -5.00 0.74
N ASP A 71 12.48 -5.38 -0.52
CA ASP A 71 12.11 -4.43 -1.57
C ASP A 71 10.59 -4.17 -1.66
N ASP A 72 9.78 -4.73 -0.76
CA ASP A 72 8.36 -4.39 -0.66
C ASP A 72 8.18 -2.92 -0.21
N PRO A 73 7.08 -2.26 -0.63
CA PRO A 73 6.86 -0.87 -0.29
C PRO A 73 6.57 -0.68 1.22
N PRO A 74 7.29 0.21 1.92
CA PRO A 74 7.08 0.45 3.36
C PRO A 74 5.93 1.41 3.64
N SER A 75 5.50 2.20 2.66
CA SER A 75 4.40 3.17 2.81
C SER A 75 3.67 3.45 1.50
N ILE A 76 2.53 4.12 1.60
CA ILE A 76 1.75 4.58 0.45
C ILE A 76 1.15 5.97 0.67
N LYS A 77 1.21 6.80 -0.39
CA LYS A 77 0.48 8.06 -0.54
C LYS A 77 -0.70 7.88 -1.49
N LEU A 78 -1.88 8.29 -1.02
CA LEU A 78 -3.15 8.20 -1.75
C LEU A 78 -3.68 9.59 -2.08
N PRO A 79 -4.25 9.80 -3.27
CA PRO A 79 -4.97 11.04 -3.55
C PRO A 79 -6.21 11.11 -2.65
N CYS A 80 -6.37 12.20 -1.91
CA CYS A 80 -7.54 12.40 -1.06
C CYS A 80 -8.39 13.52 -1.65
N LYS A 81 -9.62 13.20 -2.06
CA LYS A 81 -10.62 14.22 -2.34
C LYS A 81 -11.36 14.43 -1.03
N LEU A 82 -11.28 15.61 -0.41
CA LEU A 82 -11.94 15.91 0.88
C LEU A 82 -13.49 15.88 0.83
N GLU A 83 -14.09 15.24 -0.17
CA GLU A 83 -15.51 14.95 -0.21
C GLU A 83 -15.77 13.63 0.53
N PRO A 84 -16.49 13.67 1.67
CA PRO A 84 -16.80 12.48 2.45
C PRO A 84 -17.58 11.48 1.61
N VAL A 85 -17.08 10.24 1.48
CA VAL A 85 -17.87 9.18 0.85
C VAL A 85 -19.02 8.78 1.77
N LYS A 86 -20.24 8.94 1.28
CA LYS A 86 -21.44 8.45 1.94
C LYS A 86 -21.53 6.95 1.67
N TRP A 87 -21.11 6.14 2.64
CA TRP A 87 -21.41 4.71 2.65
C TRP A 87 -22.94 4.56 2.64
N ARG A 88 -23.48 3.96 1.57
CA ARG A 88 -24.92 3.76 1.35
C ARG A 88 -25.29 2.32 1.62
#